data_AF-A0A1K1LQC7-F1
#
_entry.id   AF-A0A1K1LQC7-F1
#
_cell.length_a   1.000
_cell.length_b   1.000
_cell.length_c   1.000
_cell.angle_alpha   90.00
_cell.angle_beta   90.00
_cell.angle_gamma   90.00
#
_symmetry.space_group_name_H-M   'P 1'
#
loop_
_entity.id
_entity.type
_entity.pdbx_description
1 polymer ?
#
loop_
_entity_poly.entity_id
_entity_poly.type
_entity_poly.pdbx_seq_one_letter_code
_entity_poly.pdbx_strand_id
1 'polypeptide(L)'
;MGTGPKRISSNAARASIHTASNLKPISYWKSDAMGIMAYVFEEPEATLRRSGLVPEWVGYPPDCAGAGIAVPAHHAFPSYLKLLRLRDGRVRLTIDIRAVLRADDAYQDLMRNLLADTQLSLIKGEPR
;
A
#
# COMPACT_ATOMS: atom_id res chain seq x y z
N MET A 1 -27.92 42.33 14.51
CA MET A 1 -27.73 40.90 14.85
C MET A 1 -27.60 40.14 13.53
N GLY A 2 -26.42 39.61 13.22
CA GLY A 2 -26.17 38.84 12.01
C GLY A 2 -25.32 37.63 12.37
N THR A 3 -25.93 36.44 12.36
CA THR A 3 -25.28 35.15 12.60
C THR A 3 -24.66 34.67 11.29
N GLY A 4 -23.37 34.96 11.10
CA GLY A 4 -22.55 34.37 10.04
C GLY A 4 -22.11 32.94 10.40
N PRO A 5 -21.98 32.02 9.44
CA PRO A 5 -21.72 30.62 9.72
C PRO A 5 -20.30 30.42 10.26
N LYS A 6 -20.19 29.70 11.39
CA LYS A 6 -18.93 29.19 11.95
C LYS A 6 -18.25 28.31 10.92
N ARG A 7 -17.23 28.84 10.26
CA ARG A 7 -16.31 28.08 9.39
C ARG A 7 -15.49 27.17 10.30
N ILE A 8 -15.91 25.92 10.43
CA ILE A 8 -15.12 24.87 11.09
C ILE A 8 -13.82 24.76 10.31
N SER A 9 -12.72 25.12 10.97
CA SER A 9 -11.39 25.01 10.42
C SER A 9 -11.08 23.53 10.26
N SER A 10 -11.30 22.99 9.07
CA SER A 10 -10.90 21.65 8.63
C SER A 10 -9.38 21.60 8.51
N ASN A 11 -8.68 21.64 9.64
CA ASN A 11 -7.22 21.55 9.69
C ASN A 11 -6.76 20.23 10.34
N ALA A 12 -7.49 19.15 10.06
CA ALA A 12 -7.17 17.79 10.47
C ALA A 12 -7.19 16.86 9.25
N ALA A 13 -6.35 17.13 8.25
CA ALA A 13 -6.09 16.18 7.15
C ALA A 13 -4.79 16.49 6.38
N ARG A 14 -3.77 17.02 7.06
CA ARG A 14 -2.40 17.10 6.52
C ARG A 14 -1.41 16.44 7.46
N ALA A 15 -1.71 15.21 7.86
CA ALA A 15 -0.63 14.27 8.06
C ALA A 15 -0.23 13.81 6.65
N SER A 16 0.73 14.48 6.01
CA SER A 16 1.37 13.90 4.83
C SER A 16 2.15 12.69 5.36
N ILE A 17 1.57 11.50 5.27
CA ILE A 17 2.19 10.25 5.65
C ILE A 17 3.22 9.90 4.56
N HIS A 18 4.32 10.65 4.53
CA HIS A 18 5.51 10.33 3.73
C HIS A 18 6.36 9.26 4.43
N THR A 19 5.77 8.13 4.81
CA THR A 19 6.50 7.06 5.53
C THR A 19 6.49 5.69 4.84
N ALA A 20 5.80 5.53 3.71
CA ALA A 20 6.05 4.38 2.83
C ALA A 20 7.44 4.43 2.16
N SER A 21 8.08 5.61 2.13
CA SER A 21 9.29 5.92 1.36
C SER A 21 10.55 5.13 1.72
N ASN A 22 10.60 4.40 2.83
CA ASN A 22 11.78 3.64 3.25
C ASN A 22 11.59 2.12 3.31
N LEU A 23 10.40 1.60 3.04
CA LEU A 23 10.21 0.15 3.00
C LEU A 23 10.77 -0.41 1.70
N LYS A 24 11.84 -1.20 1.82
CA LYS A 24 12.42 -1.91 0.69
C LYS A 24 11.98 -3.37 0.74
N PRO A 25 11.34 -3.90 -0.33
CA PRO A 25 11.02 -5.32 -0.36
C PRO A 25 12.33 -6.12 -0.35
N ILE A 26 12.36 -7.17 0.47
CA ILE A 26 13.52 -8.07 0.55
C ILE A 26 13.48 -9.15 -0.53
N SER A 27 12.28 -9.43 -1.06
CA SER A 27 12.06 -10.35 -2.15
C SER A 27 10.69 -10.10 -2.79
N TYR A 28 10.43 -10.79 -3.90
CA TYR A 28 9.11 -10.89 -4.49
C TYR A 28 8.70 -12.35 -4.56
N TRP A 29 7.39 -12.58 -4.54
CA TRP A 29 6.77 -13.88 -4.68
C TRP A 29 5.78 -13.83 -5.83
N LYS A 30 5.80 -14.85 -6.69
CA LYS A 30 4.87 -15.00 -7.80
C LYS A 30 4.08 -16.29 -7.63
N SER A 31 2.77 -16.20 -7.80
CA SER A 31 1.88 -17.35 -7.86
C SER A 31 1.21 -17.37 -9.23
N ASP A 32 1.61 -18.32 -10.08
CA ASP A 32 1.01 -18.50 -11.39
C ASP A 32 -0.46 -18.97 -11.26
N ALA A 33 -0.75 -19.82 -10.27
CA ALA A 33 -2.10 -20.31 -10.01
C ALA A 33 -3.08 -19.20 -9.59
N MET A 34 -2.60 -18.15 -8.92
CA MET A 34 -3.43 -17.04 -8.48
C MET A 34 -3.30 -15.81 -9.40
N GLY A 35 -2.37 -15.81 -10.34
CA GLY A 35 -2.05 -14.63 -11.17
C GLY A 35 -1.54 -13.43 -10.36
N ILE A 36 -0.89 -13.67 -9.23
CA ILE A 36 -0.45 -12.62 -8.29
C ILE A 36 1.07 -12.52 -8.29
N MET A 37 1.56 -11.28 -8.37
CA MET A 37 2.91 -10.93 -7.92
C MET A 37 2.81 -10.14 -6.62
N ALA A 38 3.60 -10.51 -5.63
CA ALA A 38 3.60 -9.91 -4.31
C ALA A 38 5.03 -9.50 -3.91
N TYR A 39 5.15 -8.40 -3.19
CA TYR A 39 6.36 -8.05 -2.47
C TYR A 39 6.37 -8.68 -1.09
N VAL A 40 7.57 -8.97 -0.59
CA VAL A 40 7.81 -9.45 0.76
C VAL A 40 8.63 -8.42 1.53
N PHE A 41 8.14 -8.03 2.69
CA PHE A 41 8.82 -7.17 3.65
C PHE A 41 8.97 -7.92 4.98
N GLU A 42 10.06 -7.66 5.70
CA GLU A 42 10.28 -8.19 7.05
C GLU A 42 10.71 -7.08 7.97
N GLU A 43 9.80 -6.63 8.82
CA GLU A 43 9.99 -5.43 9.59
C GLU A 43 9.33 -5.56 10.97
N PRO A 44 9.72 -4.72 11.95
CA PRO A 44 8.95 -4.57 13.17
C PRO A 44 7.51 -4.16 12.85
N GLU A 45 6.56 -4.64 13.66
CA GLU A 45 5.13 -4.32 13.50
C GLU A 45 4.88 -2.81 13.44
N ALA A 46 5.54 -2.03 14.29
CA ALA A 46 5.40 -0.57 14.31
C ALA A 46 5.83 0.09 12.98
N THR A 47 6.79 -0.50 12.26
CA THR A 47 7.21 -0.01 10.94
C THR A 47 6.15 -0.32 9.89
N LEU A 48 5.59 -1.54 9.89
CA LEU A 48 4.51 -1.90 8.97
C LEU A 48 3.21 -1.13 9.25
N ARG A 49 2.92 -0.79 10.50
CA ARG A 49 1.75 0.04 10.85
C ARG A 49 1.90 1.46 10.29
N ARG A 50 3.10 2.05 10.44
CA ARG A 50 3.40 3.41 9.95
C ARG A 50 3.48 3.52 8.43
N SER A 51 3.57 2.41 7.71
CA SER A 51 3.66 2.44 6.24
C SER A 51 2.33 2.58 5.54
N GLY A 52 1.22 2.25 6.22
CA GLY A 52 -0.10 2.21 5.60
C GLY A 52 -0.31 1.07 4.60
N LEU A 53 0.66 0.16 4.41
CA LEU A 53 0.51 -0.99 3.51
C LEU A 53 -0.47 -2.04 4.04
N VAL A 54 -0.60 -2.13 5.37
CA VAL A 54 -1.58 -2.99 6.03
C VAL A 54 -2.81 -2.13 6.35
N PRO A 55 -4.00 -2.45 5.80
CA PRO A 55 -5.21 -1.70 6.10
C PRO A 55 -5.53 -1.71 7.60
N GLU A 56 -6.07 -0.61 8.14
CA GLU A 56 -6.31 -0.46 9.59
C GLU A 56 -7.26 -1.51 10.18
N TRP A 57 -8.17 -2.05 9.37
CA TRP A 57 -9.11 -3.10 9.77
C TRP A 57 -8.45 -4.49 9.86
N VAL A 58 -7.25 -4.66 9.28
CA VAL A 58 -6.46 -5.89 9.39
C VAL A 58 -5.67 -5.84 10.69
N GLY A 59 -6.05 -6.71 11.64
CA GLY A 59 -5.27 -6.93 12.85
C GLY A 59 -3.89 -7.54 12.54
N TYR A 60 -2.97 -7.42 13.50
CA TYR A 60 -1.66 -8.09 13.43
C TYR A 60 -1.74 -9.46 14.12
N PRO A 61 -0.94 -10.45 13.65
CA PRO A 61 -0.93 -11.77 14.28
C PRO A 61 -0.46 -11.65 15.74
N PRO A 62 -0.90 -12.54 16.64
CA PRO A 62 -0.40 -12.59 18.01
C PRO A 62 1.15 -12.61 18.11
N ASP A 63 1.67 -12.23 19.27
CA ASP A 63 3.11 -12.25 19.59
C ASP A 63 3.61 -13.67 19.88
N CYS A 64 3.33 -14.60 18.96
CA CYS A 64 3.89 -15.93 18.96
C CYS A 64 4.40 -16.31 17.57
N ALA A 65 5.59 -16.92 17.51
CA ALA A 65 6.23 -17.27 16.25
C ALA A 65 5.36 -18.25 15.45
N GLY A 66 5.19 -17.99 14.16
CA GLY A 66 4.36 -18.79 13.27
C GLY A 66 2.89 -18.38 13.22
N ALA A 67 2.43 -17.49 14.10
CA ALA A 67 1.09 -16.92 13.98
C ALA A 67 0.97 -16.10 12.68
N GLY A 68 -0.11 -16.31 11.94
CA GLY A 68 -0.30 -15.65 10.66
C GLY A 68 -1.75 -15.33 10.36
N ILE A 69 -1.94 -14.33 9.51
CA ILE A 69 -3.22 -13.88 9.00
C ILE A 69 -3.09 -13.80 7.49
N ALA A 70 -4.04 -14.37 6.76
CA ALA A 70 -4.13 -14.24 5.31
C ALA A 70 -5.44 -13.55 4.96
N VAL A 71 -5.33 -12.51 4.16
CA VAL A 71 -6.44 -11.70 3.67
C VAL A 71 -6.55 -11.95 2.16
N PRO A 72 -7.56 -12.72 1.70
CA PRO A 72 -7.81 -12.85 0.28
C PRO A 72 -8.26 -11.51 -0.31
N ALA A 73 -8.14 -11.37 -1.63
CA ALA A 73 -8.68 -10.20 -2.31
C ALA A 73 -10.18 -10.08 -2.05
N HIS A 74 -10.62 -8.88 -1.70
CA HIS A 74 -11.98 -8.56 -1.29
C HIS A 74 -12.42 -7.22 -1.89
N HIS A 75 -13.72 -6.92 -1.92
CA HIS A 75 -14.21 -5.67 -2.54
C HIS A 75 -13.63 -4.41 -1.89
N ALA A 76 -13.41 -4.43 -0.57
CA ALA A 76 -12.81 -3.30 0.17
C ALA A 76 -11.27 -3.23 0.05
N PHE A 77 -10.62 -4.32 -0.35
CA PHE A 77 -9.19 -4.39 -0.58
C PHE A 77 -8.92 -5.42 -1.68
N PRO A 78 -8.88 -5.00 -2.95
CA PRO A 78 -8.86 -5.90 -4.11
C PRO A 78 -7.44 -6.46 -4.36
N SER A 79 -6.75 -6.84 -3.30
CA SER A 79 -5.38 -7.33 -3.32
C SER A 79 -5.18 -8.39 -2.26
N TYR A 80 -4.26 -9.31 -2.52
CA TYR A 80 -3.85 -10.30 -1.53
C TYR A 80 -2.89 -9.69 -0.51
N LEU A 81 -3.05 -10.09 0.75
CA LEU A 81 -2.13 -9.75 1.84
C LEU A 81 -1.98 -10.93 2.80
N LYS A 82 -0.78 -11.14 3.32
CA LYS A 82 -0.49 -12.11 4.37
C LYS A 82 0.51 -11.54 5.36
N LEU A 83 0.23 -11.72 6.65
CA LEU A 83 1.10 -11.42 7.77
C LEU A 83 1.54 -12.73 8.43
N LEU A 84 2.82 -12.81 8.80
CA LEU A 84 3.37 -13.93 9.56
C LEU A 84 4.35 -13.40 10.61
N ARG A 85 4.15 -13.74 11.88
CA ARG A 85 5.09 -13.44 12.95
C ARG A 85 6.30 -14.37 12.85
N LEU A 86 7.48 -13.79 12.75
CA LEU A 86 8.75 -14.51 12.70
C LEU A 86 9.27 -14.81 14.11
N ARG A 87 10.25 -15.72 14.20
CA ARG A 87 10.85 -16.13 15.48
C ARG A 87 11.58 -15.01 16.22
N ASP A 88 12.06 -14.01 15.49
CA ASP A 88 12.76 -12.84 16.02
C ASP A 88 11.81 -11.69 16.42
N GLY A 89 10.49 -11.93 16.40
CA GLY A 89 9.47 -10.94 16.74
C GLY A 89 9.09 -9.99 15.60
N ARG A 90 9.82 -10.00 14.47
CA ARG A 90 9.44 -9.24 13.28
C ARG A 90 8.20 -9.84 12.61
N VAL A 91 7.59 -9.06 11.73
CA VAL A 91 6.45 -9.48 10.92
C VAL A 91 6.87 -9.52 9.46
N ARG A 92 6.65 -10.69 8.83
CA ARG A 92 6.71 -10.81 7.39
C ARG A 92 5.37 -10.39 6.79
N LEU A 93 5.40 -9.36 5.97
CA LEU A 93 4.28 -8.94 5.12
C LEU A 93 4.51 -9.45 3.71
N THR A 94 3.59 -10.23 3.17
CA THR A 94 3.50 -10.57 1.75
C THR A 94 2.28 -9.89 1.18
N ILE A 95 2.45 -8.99 0.22
CA ILE A 95 1.37 -8.13 -0.28
C ILE A 95 1.46 -7.97 -1.79
N ASP A 96 0.33 -8.03 -2.47
CA ASP A 96 0.22 -7.79 -3.91
C ASP A 96 0.92 -6.47 -4.31
N ILE A 97 1.77 -6.54 -5.34
CA ILE A 97 2.54 -5.39 -5.84
C ILE A 97 1.61 -4.22 -6.18
N ARG A 98 0.41 -4.49 -6.69
CA ARG A 98 -0.56 -3.45 -7.05
C ARG A 98 -1.02 -2.65 -5.84
N ALA A 99 -1.13 -3.27 -4.66
CA ALA A 99 -1.47 -2.53 -3.44
C ALA A 99 -0.32 -1.62 -3.00
N VAL A 100 0.93 -2.08 -3.15
CA VAL A 100 2.11 -1.26 -2.85
C VAL A 100 2.19 -0.06 -3.78
N LEU A 101 2.03 -0.27 -5.10
CA LEU A 101 2.07 0.81 -6.09
C LEU A 101 0.93 1.82 -5.91
N ARG A 102 -0.26 1.38 -5.46
CA ARG A 102 -1.38 2.29 -5.13
C ARG A 102 -1.10 3.18 -3.92
N ALA A 103 -0.26 2.73 -3.00
CA ALA A 103 0.14 3.49 -1.82
C ALA A 103 1.37 4.38 -2.08
N ASP A 104 2.02 4.25 -3.24
CA ASP A 104 3.18 5.05 -3.62
C ASP A 104 2.72 6.31 -4.38
N ASP A 105 2.64 7.43 -3.67
CA ASP A 105 2.24 8.72 -4.23
C ASP A 105 3.12 9.14 -5.40
N ALA A 106 4.43 8.87 -5.36
CA ALA A 106 5.34 9.26 -6.44
C ALA A 106 5.05 8.44 -7.71
N TYR A 107 4.78 7.14 -7.55
CA TYR A 107 4.32 6.31 -8.66
C TYR A 107 2.95 6.74 -9.19
N GLN A 108 2.00 7.07 -8.31
CA GLN A 108 0.67 7.55 -8.73
C GLN A 108 0.76 8.88 -9.47
N ASP A 109 1.60 9.80 -9.00
CA ASP A 109 1.86 11.09 -9.65
C ASP A 109 2.51 10.90 -11.02
N LEU A 110 3.49 10.01 -11.13
CA LEU A 110 4.10 9.64 -12.42
C LEU A 110 3.05 9.11 -13.39
N MET A 111 2.22 8.15 -12.96
CA MET A 111 1.19 7.56 -13.80
C MET A 111 0.14 8.58 -14.22
N ARG A 112 -0.28 9.46 -13.31
CA ARG A 112 -1.22 10.55 -13.62
C ARG A 112 -0.66 11.48 -14.69
N ASN A 113 0.62 11.88 -14.56
CA ASN A 113 1.27 12.75 -15.54
C ASN A 113 1.43 12.05 -16.90
N LEU A 114 1.82 10.77 -16.90
CA LEU A 114 1.94 9.97 -18.12
C LEU A 114 0.61 9.86 -18.87
N LEU A 115 -0.48 9.64 -18.15
CA LEU A 115 -1.82 9.50 -18.74
C LEU A 115 -2.45 10.83 -19.17
N ALA A 116 -2.03 11.94 -18.56
CA ALA A 116 -2.50 13.29 -18.93
C ALA A 116 -1.76 13.85 -20.16
N ASP A 117 -0.63 13.27 -20.54
CA ASP A 117 0.15 13.72 -21.68
C ASP A 117 -0.48 13.24 -22.99
N THR A 118 -1.24 14.14 -23.63
CA THR A 118 -1.85 13.91 -24.94
C THR A 118 -0.86 13.73 -26.10
N GLN A 119 0.44 14.02 -25.89
CA GLN A 119 1.51 13.87 -26.88
C GLN A 119 2.23 12.52 -26.75
N LEU A 120 1.97 11.77 -25.67
CA LEU A 120 2.51 10.43 -25.45
C LEU A 120 1.66 9.40 -26.19
N SER A 121 2.12 8.98 -27.37
CA SER A 121 1.63 7.72 -27.94
C SER A 121 2.32 6.55 -27.27
N LEU A 122 1.53 5.75 -26.55
CA LEU A 122 1.95 4.45 -26.01
C LEU A 122 1.90 3.34 -27.07
N ILE A 123 1.46 3.68 -28.29
CA ILE A 123 1.39 2.77 -29.43
C ILE A 123 2.64 3.00 -30.29
N LYS A 124 3.43 1.95 -30.45
CA LYS A 124 4.61 1.98 -31.32
C LYS A 124 4.15 2.21 -32.77
N GLY A 125 4.33 3.43 -33.28
CA GLY A 125 4.13 3.78 -34.70
C GLY A 125 2.99 4.76 -35.02
N GLU A 126 2.31 5.37 -34.04
CA GLU A 126 1.38 6.46 -34.35
C GLU A 126 2.13 7.74 -34.74
N PRO A 127 1.70 8.45 -35.81
CA PRO A 127 2.25 9.76 -36.15
C PRO A 127 1.84 10.79 -35.08
N ARG A 128 2.81 11.60 -34.65
CA ARG A 128 2.63 12.74 -33.74
C ARG A 128 1.96 13.91 -34.45
#